data_AF-A0A4R6W8C2-F1
#
_entry.id   AF-A0A4R6W8C2-F1
#
_cell.length_a   1.000
_cell.length_b   1.000
_cell.length_c   1.000
_cell.angle_alpha   90.00
_cell.angle_beta   90.00
_cell.angle_gamma   90.00
#
_symmetry.space_group_name_H-M   'P 1'
#
loop_
_entity.id
_entity.type
_entity.pdbx_description
1 polymer ?
#
loop_
_entity_poly.entity_id
_entity_poly.type
_entity_poly.pdbx_seq_one_letter_code
_entity_poly.pdbx_strand_id
1 'polypeptide(L)'
;MLTLFLKLFLAHLLGDFVLQPQSWVIKRRNNVSYLLLHILVHLLILTVVLYPSWSEYWVLILAIGCAHLAVDSLKIWWEKLWPYRPVFLFALDQFLHLVVLLAATFYCFGIPTGFFEHLISNQIILCVIAFLLVAVVTPIFLRVFFSKWNQENELSNKRKDTLIDAGMLIGIMERLIIVLFIQVGFLSGIGFLLAAKSIFRFGDLKNAKDTKFTEYVLVGTLASFTIAIVVGYLLRLGLGYVL
;
A
#
# COMPACT_ATOMS: atom_id res chain seq x y z
N MET A 1 -6.39 15.98 19.25
CA MET A 1 -5.44 15.58 18.19
C MET A 1 -6.00 14.49 17.28
N LEU A 2 -6.11 13.22 17.73
CA LEU A 2 -6.54 12.09 16.86
C LEU A 2 -7.89 12.33 16.17
N THR A 3 -8.90 12.78 16.92
CA THR A 3 -10.24 13.06 16.37
C THR A 3 -10.21 14.12 15.27
N LEU A 4 -9.39 15.17 15.42
CA LEU A 4 -9.25 16.19 14.37
C LEU A 4 -8.60 15.58 13.12
N PHE A 5 -7.49 14.86 13.29
CA PHE A 5 -6.81 14.20 12.18
C PHE A 5 -7.74 13.25 11.42
N LEU A 6 -8.51 12.40 12.12
CA LEU A 6 -9.47 11.49 11.49
C LEU A 6 -10.57 12.24 10.73
N LYS A 7 -11.07 13.36 11.26
CA LYS A 7 -12.03 14.23 10.57
C LYS A 7 -11.44 14.83 9.28
N LEU A 8 -10.23 15.37 9.35
CA LEU A 8 -9.53 15.92 8.18
C LEU A 8 -9.24 14.83 7.15
N PHE A 9 -8.81 13.65 7.59
CA PHE A 9 -8.53 12.51 6.73
C PHE A 9 -9.80 11.98 6.06
N LEU A 10 -10.91 11.90 6.79
CA LEU A 10 -12.22 11.55 6.22
C LEU A 10 -12.64 12.56 5.14
N ALA A 11 -12.49 13.86 5.41
CA ALA A 11 -12.82 14.90 4.44
C ALA A 11 -11.98 14.76 3.16
N HIS A 12 -10.67 14.51 3.30
CA HIS A 12 -9.78 14.23 2.18
C HIS A 12 -10.23 13.02 1.36
N LEU A 13 -10.51 11.89 2.03
CA LEU A 13 -10.96 10.67 1.36
C LEU A 13 -12.27 10.86 0.60
N LEU A 14 -13.23 11.57 1.21
CA LEU A 14 -14.49 11.89 0.56
C LEU A 14 -14.29 12.80 -0.66
N GLY A 15 -13.46 13.83 -0.54
CA GLY A 15 -13.19 14.76 -1.63
C GLY A 15 -12.49 14.10 -2.82
N ASP A 16 -11.35 13.44 -2.58
CA ASP A 16 -10.50 12.91 -3.66
C ASP A 16 -10.99 11.60 -4.28
N PHE A 17 -11.66 10.72 -3.51
CA PHE A 17 -12.03 9.39 -4.01
C PHE A 17 -13.52 9.20 -4.25
N VAL A 18 -14.39 9.86 -3.46
CA VAL A 18 -15.84 9.68 -3.56
C VAL A 18 -16.47 10.77 -4.42
N LEU A 19 -16.04 12.02 -4.24
CA LEU A 19 -16.70 13.20 -4.80
C LEU A 19 -15.89 13.89 -5.91
N GLN A 20 -14.78 13.29 -6.38
CA GLN A 20 -14.02 13.73 -7.54
C GLN A 20 -14.28 12.81 -8.76
N PRO A 21 -15.19 13.18 -9.69
CA PRO A 21 -15.42 12.43 -10.91
C PRO A 21 -14.17 12.34 -11.79
N GLN A 22 -13.94 11.19 -12.44
CA GLN A 22 -12.85 11.01 -13.40
C GLN A 22 -12.87 12.05 -14.54
N SER A 23 -14.06 12.56 -14.91
CA SER A 23 -14.18 13.60 -15.93
C SER A 23 -13.50 14.92 -15.50
N TRP A 24 -13.51 15.28 -14.21
CA TRP A 24 -12.83 16.47 -13.70
C TRP A 24 -11.31 16.27 -13.72
N VAL A 25 -10.85 15.08 -13.36
CA VAL A 25 -9.43 14.67 -13.39
C VAL A 25 -8.84 14.81 -14.80
N ILE A 26 -9.60 14.47 -15.84
CA ILE A 26 -9.14 14.61 -17.22
C ILE A 26 -9.20 16.08 -17.68
N LYS A 27 -10.31 16.78 -17.40
CA LYS A 27 -10.54 18.13 -17.89
C LYS A 27 -9.69 19.21 -17.20
N ARG A 28 -9.26 18.99 -15.95
CA ARG A 28 -8.41 19.95 -15.20
C ARG A 28 -7.06 20.23 -15.87
N ARG A 29 -6.62 19.36 -16.79
CA ARG A 29 -5.39 19.57 -17.58
C ARG A 29 -5.46 20.77 -18.53
N ASN A 30 -6.65 21.07 -19.03
CA ASN A 30 -6.89 22.11 -20.03
C ASN A 30 -7.75 23.26 -19.48
N ASN A 31 -8.52 23.01 -18.41
CA ASN A 31 -9.42 24.01 -17.83
C ASN A 31 -9.32 23.99 -16.29
N VAL A 32 -8.76 25.08 -15.75
CA VAL A 32 -8.51 25.27 -14.31
C VAL A 32 -9.82 25.31 -13.49
N SER A 33 -10.97 25.61 -14.10
CA SER A 33 -12.25 25.64 -13.39
C SER A 33 -12.61 24.30 -12.75
N TYR A 34 -12.21 23.16 -13.33
CA TYR A 34 -12.45 21.85 -12.73
C TYR A 34 -11.59 21.59 -11.50
N LEU A 35 -10.38 22.18 -11.44
CA LEU A 35 -9.54 22.15 -10.25
C LEU A 35 -10.13 23.03 -9.14
N LEU A 36 -10.59 24.24 -9.48
CA LEU A 36 -11.25 25.14 -8.51
C LEU A 36 -12.56 24.56 -7.97
N LEU A 37 -13.34 23.88 -8.81
CA LEU A 37 -14.54 23.18 -8.38
C LEU A 37 -14.22 22.05 -7.39
N HIS A 38 -13.15 21.29 -7.64
CA HIS A 38 -12.66 20.27 -6.73
C HIS A 38 -12.28 20.83 -5.35
N ILE A 39 -11.57 21.95 -5.33
CA ILE A 39 -11.19 22.63 -4.08
C ILE A 39 -12.43 23.15 -3.34
N LEU A 40 -13.40 23.71 -4.06
CA LEU A 40 -14.66 24.13 -3.46
C LEU A 40 -15.38 22.97 -2.77
N VAL A 41 -15.41 21.79 -3.40
CA VAL A 41 -15.96 20.57 -2.79
C VAL A 41 -15.20 20.21 -1.51
N HIS A 42 -13.87 20.25 -1.52
CA HIS A 42 -13.06 20.01 -0.31
C HIS A 42 -13.36 20.99 0.82
N LEU A 43 -13.45 22.29 0.52
CA LEU A 43 -13.80 23.30 1.51
C LEU A 43 -15.20 23.06 2.11
N LEU A 44 -16.18 22.66 1.29
CA LEU A 44 -17.53 22.34 1.76
C LEU A 44 -17.56 21.08 2.63
N ILE A 45 -16.81 20.04 2.28
CA ILE A 45 -16.73 18.82 3.09
C ILE A 45 -16.07 19.13 4.44
N LEU A 46 -14.99 19.91 4.43
CA LEU A 46 -14.29 20.31 5.66
C LEU A 46 -15.19 21.10 6.60
N THR A 47 -15.97 22.06 6.10
CA THR A 47 -16.91 22.81 6.95
C THR A 47 -17.98 21.92 7.55
N VAL A 48 -18.53 20.96 6.78
CA VAL A 48 -19.52 20.00 7.27
C VAL A 48 -18.94 19.05 8.33
N VAL A 49 -17.78 18.44 8.06
CA VAL A 49 -17.16 17.45 8.96
C VAL A 49 -16.68 18.09 10.28
N LEU A 50 -16.29 19.37 10.24
CA LEU A 50 -15.85 20.11 11.41
C LEU A 50 -16.99 20.78 12.19
N TYR A 51 -18.24 20.67 11.75
CA TYR A 51 -19.40 21.15 12.51
C TYR A 51 -19.50 20.46 13.89
N PRO A 52 -19.82 21.18 14.99
CA PRO A 52 -20.17 22.60 15.06
C PRO A 52 -18.96 23.56 15.16
N SER A 53 -17.75 23.07 15.43
CA SER A 53 -16.54 23.86 15.68
C SER A 53 -15.91 24.49 14.42
N TRP A 54 -16.58 24.50 13.27
CA TRP A 54 -16.01 25.01 12.02
C TRP A 54 -15.55 26.47 12.14
N SER A 55 -16.24 27.27 12.97
CA SER A 55 -15.92 28.68 13.22
C SER A 55 -14.61 28.87 13.97
N GLU A 56 -14.16 27.87 14.74
CA GLU A 56 -12.85 27.90 15.40
C GLU A 56 -11.72 27.53 14.44
N TYR A 57 -12.04 26.69 13.44
CA TYR A 57 -11.08 26.14 12.48
C TYR A 57 -11.10 26.81 11.10
N TRP A 58 -11.74 27.97 10.94
CA TRP A 58 -11.89 28.60 9.61
C TRP A 58 -10.56 28.89 8.91
N VAL A 59 -9.53 29.34 9.65
CA VAL A 59 -8.17 29.55 9.12
C VAL A 59 -7.57 28.23 8.65
N LEU A 60 -7.77 27.16 9.42
CA LEU A 60 -7.28 25.82 9.10
C LEU A 60 -7.93 25.28 7.83
N ILE A 61 -9.25 25.46 7.68
CA ILE A 61 -10.01 25.03 6.50
C ILE A 61 -9.47 25.71 5.24
N LEU A 62 -9.27 27.04 5.29
CA LEU A 62 -8.69 27.78 4.17
C LEU A 62 -7.25 27.37 3.88
N ALA A 63 -6.43 27.19 4.91
CA ALA A 63 -5.04 26.75 4.76
C ALA A 63 -4.95 25.37 4.09
N ILE A 64 -5.79 24.41 4.51
CA ILE A 64 -5.87 23.08 3.88
C ILE A 64 -6.34 23.20 2.43
N GLY A 65 -7.37 23.99 2.13
CA GLY A 65 -7.83 24.20 0.76
C GLY A 65 -6.75 24.80 -0.16
N CYS A 66 -5.98 25.78 0.33
CA CYS A 66 -4.84 26.35 -0.39
C CYS A 66 -3.72 25.32 -0.61
N ALA A 67 -3.42 24.51 0.41
CA ALA A 67 -2.43 23.45 0.29
C ALA A 67 -2.88 22.37 -0.70
N HIS A 68 -4.15 21.98 -0.69
CA HIS A 68 -4.76 21.05 -1.65
C HIS A 68 -4.61 21.57 -3.08
N LEU A 69 -4.96 22.84 -3.32
CA LEU A 69 -4.76 23.51 -4.61
C LEU A 69 -3.29 23.45 -5.05
N ALA A 70 -2.35 23.71 -4.14
CA ALA A 70 -0.93 23.69 -4.44
C ALA A 70 -0.45 22.27 -4.81
N VAL A 71 -0.82 21.25 -4.04
CA VAL A 71 -0.44 19.86 -4.29
C VAL A 71 -1.03 19.36 -5.61
N ASP A 72 -2.32 19.58 -5.86
CA ASP A 72 -2.95 19.18 -7.12
C ASP A 72 -2.35 19.91 -8.34
N SER A 73 -1.99 21.18 -8.19
CA SER A 73 -1.31 21.94 -9.25
C SER A 73 0.08 21.37 -9.54
N LEU A 74 0.85 21.03 -8.50
CA LEU A 74 2.15 20.36 -8.62
C LEU A 74 2.02 19.00 -9.29
N LYS A 75 0.99 18.23 -8.95
CA LYS A 75 0.69 16.94 -9.58
C LYS A 75 0.45 17.09 -11.08
N ILE A 76 -0.37 18.07 -11.51
CA ILE A 76 -0.61 18.32 -12.94
C ILE A 76 0.70 18.65 -13.67
N TRP A 77 1.60 19.40 -13.03
CA TRP A 77 2.92 19.70 -13.59
C TRP A 77 3.81 18.45 -13.67
N TRP A 78 3.87 17.62 -12.62
CA TRP A 78 4.64 16.38 -12.61
C TRP A 78 4.10 15.32 -13.58
N GLU A 79 2.78 15.24 -13.78
CA GLU A 79 2.16 14.37 -14.80
C GLU A 79 2.65 14.71 -16.21
N LYS A 80 2.97 15.99 -16.48
CA LYS A 80 3.56 16.40 -17.77
C LYS A 80 5.04 16.01 -17.87
N LEU A 81 5.79 16.06 -16.77
CA LEU A 81 7.22 15.73 -16.75
C LEU A 81 7.50 14.23 -16.75
N TRP A 82 6.69 13.44 -16.03
CA TRP A 82 6.90 12.00 -15.84
C TRP A 82 5.65 11.17 -16.21
N PRO A 83 5.20 11.21 -17.49
CA PRO A 83 3.93 10.58 -17.90
C PRO A 83 3.92 9.05 -17.74
N TYR A 84 5.08 8.40 -17.74
CA TYR A 84 5.21 6.93 -17.65
C TYR A 84 5.25 6.37 -16.23
N ARG A 85 5.03 7.20 -15.19
CA ARG A 85 5.06 6.77 -13.76
C ARG A 85 3.78 7.13 -12.99
N PRO A 86 2.58 6.73 -13.47
CA PRO A 86 1.32 7.18 -12.88
C PRO A 86 1.13 6.74 -11.42
N VAL A 87 1.54 5.51 -11.07
CA VAL A 87 1.40 4.96 -9.71
C VAL A 87 2.27 5.73 -8.71
N PHE A 88 3.51 6.05 -9.10
CA PHE A 88 4.42 6.82 -8.26
C PHE A 88 3.89 8.24 -8.02
N LEU A 89 3.41 8.91 -9.08
CA LEU A 89 2.82 10.25 -8.96
C LEU A 89 1.57 10.25 -8.09
N PHE A 90 0.71 9.24 -8.22
CA PHE A 90 -0.45 9.05 -7.37
C PHE A 90 -0.04 8.82 -5.90
N ALA A 91 0.95 7.98 -5.63
CA ALA A 91 1.43 7.73 -4.27
C ALA A 91 2.07 8.98 -3.65
N LEU A 92 2.88 9.72 -4.41
CA LEU A 92 3.50 10.97 -3.97
C LEU A 92 2.45 12.03 -3.65
N ASP A 93 1.43 12.16 -4.50
CA ASP A 93 0.29 13.04 -4.30
C ASP A 93 -0.44 12.74 -2.97
N GLN A 94 -0.81 11.49 -2.72
CA GLN A 94 -1.47 11.09 -1.47
C GLN A 94 -0.58 11.29 -0.24
N PHE A 95 0.73 11.07 -0.38
CA PHE A 95 1.68 11.33 0.68
C PHE A 95 1.75 12.83 1.04
N LEU A 96 1.81 13.72 0.04
CA LEU A 96 1.84 15.16 0.27
C LEU A 96 0.56 15.66 0.96
N HIS A 97 -0.60 15.17 0.55
CA HIS A 97 -1.86 15.47 1.24
C HIS A 97 -1.82 15.00 2.70
N LEU A 98 -1.37 13.78 2.97
CA LEU A 98 -1.25 13.27 4.34
C LEU A 98 -0.30 14.12 5.20
N VAL A 99 0.82 14.59 4.63
CA VAL A 99 1.75 15.51 5.31
C VAL A 99 1.06 16.83 5.64
N VAL A 100 0.27 17.40 4.73
CA VAL A 100 -0.53 18.62 4.99
C VAL A 100 -1.50 18.39 6.15
N LEU A 101 -2.21 17.26 6.18
CA LEU A 101 -3.17 16.97 7.26
C LEU A 101 -2.48 16.77 8.62
N LEU A 102 -1.33 16.10 8.64
CA LEU A 102 -0.52 15.94 9.85
C LEU A 102 0.02 17.30 10.34
N ALA A 103 0.56 18.12 9.44
CA ALA A 103 1.05 19.46 9.75
C ALA A 103 -0.07 20.36 10.30
N ALA A 104 -1.25 20.32 9.68
CA ALA A 104 -2.45 21.01 10.15
C ALA A 104 -2.85 20.56 11.56
N THR A 105 -2.78 19.26 11.84
CA THR A 105 -3.11 18.71 13.17
C THR A 105 -2.08 19.14 14.22
N PHE A 106 -0.79 19.08 13.90
CA PHE A 106 0.28 19.50 14.80
C PHE A 106 0.30 21.01 15.02
N TYR A 107 -0.12 21.80 14.04
CA TYR A 107 -0.29 23.24 14.21
C TYR A 107 -1.31 23.56 15.31
N CYS A 108 -2.42 22.80 15.38
CA CYS A 108 -3.45 23.03 16.39
C CYS A 108 -3.12 22.46 17.79
N PHE A 109 -2.45 21.32 17.87
CA PHE A 109 -2.25 20.59 19.14
C PHE A 109 -0.79 20.51 19.61
N GLY A 110 0.15 21.02 18.81
CA GLY A 110 1.58 20.76 18.99
C GLY A 110 1.98 19.36 18.52
N ILE A 111 3.30 19.13 18.45
CA ILE A 111 3.87 17.80 18.23
C ILE A 111 3.84 17.06 19.57
N PRO A 112 3.27 15.84 19.65
CA PRO A 112 3.30 15.05 20.87
C PRO A 112 4.72 14.83 21.38
N THR A 113 4.92 14.96 22.68
CA THR A 113 6.19 14.60 23.33
C THR A 113 6.53 13.14 23.04
N GLY A 114 7.74 12.87 22.56
CA GLY A 114 8.16 11.52 22.18
C GLY A 114 7.64 11.03 20.83
N PHE A 115 7.03 11.89 19.98
CA PHE A 115 6.56 11.49 18.64
C PHE A 115 7.65 10.80 17.81
N PHE A 116 8.84 11.41 17.72
CA PHE A 116 9.97 10.85 16.97
C PHE A 116 10.52 9.57 17.60
N GLU A 117 10.53 9.49 18.93
CA GLU A 117 10.95 8.28 19.65
C GLU A 117 9.99 7.13 19.38
N HIS A 118 8.68 7.40 19.31
CA HIS A 118 7.68 6.39 18.98
C HIS A 118 7.82 5.90 17.54
N LEU A 119 8.17 6.78 16.58
CA LEU A 119 8.42 6.41 15.18
C LEU A 119 9.61 5.44 15.02
N ILE A 120 10.59 5.51 15.92
CA ILE A 120 11.78 4.65 15.93
C ILE A 120 11.68 3.61 17.07
N SER A 121 10.47 3.36 17.55
CA SER A 121 10.25 2.34 18.59
C SER A 121 10.61 0.95 18.06
N ASN A 122 11.07 0.08 18.97
CA ASN A 122 11.42 -1.31 18.65
C ASN A 122 10.27 -2.03 17.94
N GLN A 123 9.01 -1.76 18.32
CA GLN A 123 7.83 -2.36 17.68
C GLN A 123 7.72 -1.97 16.20
N ILE A 124 7.88 -0.69 15.86
CA ILE A 124 7.80 -0.23 14.46
C ILE A 124 8.99 -0.78 13.67
N ILE A 125 10.18 -0.76 14.25
CA ILE A 125 11.38 -1.32 13.61
C ILE A 125 11.18 -2.81 13.32
N LEU A 126 10.63 -3.59 14.26
CA LEU A 126 10.30 -5.00 14.06
C LEU A 126 9.28 -5.21 12.93
N CYS A 127 8.22 -4.40 12.88
CA CYS A 127 7.24 -4.44 11.78
C CYS A 127 7.89 -4.16 10.42
N VAL A 128 8.76 -3.15 10.34
CA VAL A 128 9.49 -2.80 9.11
C VAL A 128 10.43 -3.94 8.69
N ILE A 129 11.18 -4.52 9.64
CA ILE A 129 12.06 -5.67 9.37
C ILE A 129 11.25 -6.86 8.84
N ALA A 130 10.13 -7.21 9.49
CA ALA A 130 9.27 -8.31 9.05
C ALA A 130 8.70 -8.06 7.65
N PHE A 131 8.26 -6.83 7.36
CA PHE A 131 7.80 -6.44 6.03
C PHE A 131 8.91 -6.60 4.98
N LEU A 132 10.12 -6.09 5.25
CA LEU A 132 11.26 -6.21 4.33
C LEU A 132 11.66 -7.67 4.09
N LEU A 133 11.69 -8.50 5.15
CA LEU A 133 12.00 -9.92 5.05
C LEU A 133 11.02 -10.63 4.10
N VAL A 134 9.74 -10.31 4.19
CA VAL A 134 8.68 -10.97 3.41
C VAL A 134 8.54 -10.40 1.99
N ALA A 135 8.57 -9.08 1.85
CA ALA A 135 8.31 -8.40 0.59
C ALA A 135 9.54 -8.34 -0.32
N VAL A 136 10.75 -8.26 0.24
CA VAL A 136 11.98 -8.04 -0.53
C VAL A 136 12.94 -9.24 -0.41
N VAL A 137 13.30 -9.64 0.81
CA VAL A 137 14.35 -10.65 1.01
C VAL A 137 13.90 -12.04 0.58
N THR A 138 12.68 -12.46 0.92
CA THR A 138 12.16 -13.80 0.59
C THR A 138 12.08 -14.07 -0.92
N PRO A 139 11.53 -13.17 -1.78
CA PRO A 139 11.60 -13.37 -3.24
C PRO A 139 13.01 -13.57 -3.77
N ILE A 140 13.97 -12.77 -3.28
CA ILE A 140 15.38 -12.85 -3.69
C ILE A 140 15.97 -14.19 -3.26
N PHE A 141 15.76 -14.59 -2.00
CA PHE A 141 16.23 -15.86 -1.46
C PHE A 141 15.69 -17.05 -2.25
N LEU A 142 14.39 -17.10 -2.50
CA LEU A 142 13.77 -18.20 -3.26
C LEU A 142 14.28 -18.26 -4.69
N ARG A 143 14.44 -17.10 -5.36
CA ARG A 143 15.03 -17.04 -6.70
C ARG A 143 16.45 -17.61 -6.73
N VAL A 144 17.28 -17.28 -5.74
CA VAL A 144 18.65 -17.80 -5.65
C VAL A 144 18.65 -19.30 -5.33
N PHE A 145 17.86 -19.73 -4.35
CA PHE A 145 17.77 -21.13 -3.91
C PHE A 145 17.38 -22.06 -5.07
N PHE A 146 16.47 -21.60 -5.91
CA PHE A 146 15.97 -22.38 -7.03
C PHE A 146 16.63 -22.08 -8.38
N SER A 147 17.60 -21.15 -8.44
CA SER A 147 18.27 -20.73 -9.68
C SER A 147 18.89 -21.88 -10.49
N LYS A 148 19.43 -22.91 -9.82
CA LYS A 148 20.02 -24.10 -10.44
C LYS A 148 19.04 -24.91 -11.30
N TRP A 149 17.74 -24.83 -10.99
CA TRP A 149 16.68 -25.56 -11.70
C TRP A 149 16.05 -24.72 -12.82
N ASN A 150 16.12 -23.38 -12.69
CA ASN A 150 15.57 -22.45 -13.68
C ASN A 150 16.42 -22.38 -14.97
N GLN A 151 17.68 -22.78 -14.90
CA GLN A 151 18.62 -22.80 -16.04
C GLN A 151 18.17 -23.73 -17.19
N GLU A 152 17.39 -24.77 -16.89
CA GLU A 152 16.89 -25.73 -17.88
C GLU A 152 15.70 -25.15 -18.70
N ASN A 153 14.95 -24.20 -18.13
CA ASN A 153 13.77 -23.60 -18.76
C ASN A 153 14.06 -22.29 -19.51
N GLU A 154 15.07 -21.50 -19.10
CA GLU A 154 15.44 -20.25 -19.78
C GLU A 154 16.05 -20.46 -21.17
N LEU A 155 16.60 -21.64 -21.46
CA LEU A 155 17.06 -22.00 -22.81
C LEU A 155 15.91 -22.18 -23.82
N SER A 156 14.65 -22.32 -23.36
CA SER A 156 13.51 -22.63 -24.23
C SER A 156 12.57 -21.45 -24.54
N ASN A 157 12.59 -20.36 -23.76
CA ASN A 157 11.61 -19.28 -23.93
C ASN A 157 12.20 -17.89 -23.67
N LYS A 158 12.72 -17.28 -24.75
CA LYS A 158 12.75 -15.81 -24.88
C LYS A 158 11.32 -15.28 -24.84
N ARG A 159 10.77 -14.99 -23.66
CA ARG A 159 9.62 -14.08 -23.55
C ARG A 159 10.07 -12.75 -22.97
N LYS A 160 10.05 -11.77 -23.88
CA LYS A 160 10.22 -10.34 -23.67
C LYS A 160 9.25 -9.79 -22.62
N ASP A 161 9.82 -9.02 -21.70
CA ASP A 161 9.44 -7.67 -21.29
C ASP A 161 8.05 -7.35 -20.71
N THR A 162 8.11 -6.63 -19.58
CA THR A 162 7.25 -5.48 -19.20
C THR A 162 5.92 -5.70 -18.47
N LEU A 163 5.89 -6.63 -17.53
CA LEU A 163 5.10 -6.47 -16.30
C LEU A 163 6.06 -6.71 -15.13
N ILE A 164 5.99 -5.92 -14.06
CA ILE A 164 6.48 -6.39 -12.76
C ILE A 164 5.88 -7.78 -12.60
N ASP A 165 6.76 -8.78 -12.48
CA ASP A 165 6.44 -10.20 -12.56
C ASP A 165 5.19 -10.49 -11.72
N ALA A 166 4.02 -10.66 -12.36
CA ALA A 166 2.74 -10.69 -11.65
C ALA A 166 2.74 -11.81 -10.59
N GLY A 167 3.48 -12.89 -10.87
CA GLY A 167 3.75 -13.96 -9.89
C GLY A 167 4.55 -13.50 -8.67
N MET A 168 5.52 -12.58 -8.82
CA MET A 168 6.22 -11.98 -7.69
C MET A 168 5.26 -11.15 -6.82
N LEU A 169 4.40 -10.32 -7.43
CA LEU A 169 3.42 -9.52 -6.70
C LEU A 169 2.44 -10.41 -5.94
N ILE A 170 1.89 -11.44 -6.60
CA ILE A 170 1.01 -12.44 -5.98
C ILE A 170 1.71 -13.09 -4.79
N GLY A 171 2.96 -13.53 -4.96
CA GLY A 171 3.73 -14.13 -3.87
C GLY A 171 3.98 -13.17 -2.69
N ILE A 172 4.24 -11.88 -2.95
CA ILE A 172 4.36 -10.88 -1.87
C ILE A 172 3.03 -10.74 -1.12
N MET A 173 1.91 -10.61 -1.84
CA MET A 173 0.59 -10.49 -1.24
C MET A 173 0.24 -11.69 -0.36
N GLU A 174 0.46 -12.91 -0.85
CA GLU A 174 0.21 -14.14 -0.09
C GLU A 174 0.98 -14.18 1.23
N ARG A 175 2.29 -13.89 1.19
CA ARG A 175 3.11 -13.89 2.40
C ARG A 175 2.71 -12.80 3.39
N LEU A 176 2.32 -11.61 2.91
CA LEU A 176 1.79 -10.54 3.77
C LEU A 176 0.47 -10.96 4.43
N ILE A 177 -0.42 -11.62 3.70
CA ILE A 177 -1.68 -12.16 4.25
C ILE A 177 -1.39 -13.23 5.31
N ILE A 178 -0.40 -14.11 5.08
CA ILE A 178 0.01 -15.12 6.08
C ILE A 178 0.50 -14.44 7.37
N VAL A 179 1.39 -13.44 7.26
CA VAL A 179 1.88 -12.71 8.43
C VAL A 179 0.71 -12.05 9.18
N LEU A 180 -0.24 -11.45 8.45
CA LEU A 180 -1.44 -10.84 9.02
C LEU A 180 -2.33 -11.86 9.73
N PHE A 181 -2.57 -13.03 9.14
CA PHE A 181 -3.32 -14.12 9.78
C PHE A 181 -2.67 -14.58 11.09
N ILE A 182 -1.33 -14.62 11.16
CA ILE A 182 -0.64 -14.94 12.41
C ILE A 182 -0.81 -13.83 13.45
N GLN A 183 -0.72 -12.55 13.06
CA GLN A 183 -0.92 -11.44 14.00
C GLN A 183 -2.34 -11.41 14.57
N VAL A 184 -3.35 -11.72 13.75
CA VAL A 184 -4.76 -11.73 14.16
C VAL A 184 -5.17 -13.08 14.82
N GLY A 185 -4.30 -14.10 14.79
CA GLY A 185 -4.58 -15.43 15.35
C GLY A 185 -5.48 -16.30 14.47
N PHE A 186 -5.72 -15.92 13.22
CA PHE A 186 -6.55 -16.67 12.26
C PHE A 186 -5.75 -17.73 11.51
N LEU A 187 -5.22 -18.73 12.23
CA LEU A 187 -4.35 -19.77 11.66
C LEU A 187 -5.04 -20.61 10.57
N SER A 188 -6.35 -20.84 10.69
CA SER A 188 -7.14 -21.55 9.67
C SER A 188 -7.17 -20.82 8.32
N GLY A 189 -7.01 -19.49 8.31
CA GLY A 189 -6.89 -18.69 7.10
C GLY A 189 -5.68 -19.07 6.25
N ILE A 190 -4.57 -19.49 6.88
CA ILE A 190 -3.36 -19.94 6.16
C ILE A 190 -3.68 -21.22 5.37
N GLY A 191 -4.44 -22.13 5.98
CA GLY A 191 -4.92 -23.36 5.32
C GLY A 191 -5.86 -23.05 4.15
N PHE A 192 -6.77 -22.08 4.30
CA PHE A 192 -7.63 -21.62 3.20
C PHE A 192 -6.81 -21.04 2.04
N LEU A 193 -5.81 -20.21 2.32
CA LEU A 193 -4.95 -19.60 1.31
C LEU A 193 -4.13 -20.66 0.56
N LEU A 194 -3.61 -21.67 1.26
CA LEU A 194 -2.97 -22.85 0.65
C LEU A 194 -3.93 -23.61 -0.27
N ALA A 195 -5.12 -23.94 0.21
CA ALA A 195 -6.12 -24.69 -0.55
C ALA A 195 -6.56 -23.94 -1.81
N ALA A 196 -6.85 -22.64 -1.69
CA ALA A 196 -7.22 -21.79 -2.82
C ALA A 196 -6.12 -21.80 -3.90
N LYS A 197 -4.85 -21.67 -3.50
CA LYS A 197 -3.72 -21.70 -4.42
C LYS A 197 -3.57 -23.06 -5.12
N SER A 198 -3.79 -24.16 -4.40
CA SER A 198 -3.81 -25.51 -5.00
C SER A 198 -4.92 -25.65 -6.03
N ILE A 199 -6.14 -25.17 -5.74
CA ILE A 199 -7.31 -25.22 -6.66
C ILE A 199 -7.01 -24.50 -7.98
N PHE A 200 -6.48 -23.28 -7.94
CA PHE A 200 -6.11 -22.56 -9.16
C PHE A 200 -5.02 -23.26 -9.96
N ARG A 201 -4.15 -24.03 -9.30
CA ARG A 201 -3.08 -24.79 -9.95
C ARG A 201 -3.56 -26.12 -10.55
N PHE A 202 -4.63 -26.73 -10.03
CA PHE A 202 -5.19 -27.99 -10.55
C PHE A 202 -5.68 -27.91 -12.00
N GLY A 203 -6.14 -26.75 -12.47
CA GLY A 203 -6.54 -26.54 -13.87
C GLY A 203 -5.36 -26.64 -14.86
N ASP A 204 -4.19 -26.09 -14.47
CA ASP A 204 -2.97 -26.11 -15.28
C ASP A 204 -2.31 -27.50 -15.31
N LEU A 205 -2.50 -28.28 -14.24
CA LEU A 205 -1.95 -29.63 -14.08
C LEU A 205 -2.54 -30.65 -15.05
N LYS A 206 -3.78 -30.43 -15.50
CA LYS A 206 -4.47 -31.34 -16.42
C LYS A 206 -3.91 -31.28 -17.85
N ASN A 207 -3.11 -30.26 -18.18
CA ASN A 207 -2.55 -30.01 -19.52
C ASN A 207 -1.03 -30.18 -19.62
N ALA A 208 -0.32 -30.56 -18.55
CA ALA A 208 1.14 -30.48 -18.52
C ALA A 208 1.84 -31.83 -18.75
N LYS A 209 2.54 -31.93 -19.88
CA LYS A 209 3.59 -32.92 -20.19
C LYS A 209 4.84 -32.84 -19.28
N ASP A 210 4.78 -32.09 -18.18
CA ASP A 210 5.98 -31.70 -17.42
C ASP A 210 5.74 -31.77 -15.89
N THR A 211 5.85 -32.98 -15.34
CA THR A 211 5.68 -33.28 -13.92
C THR A 211 6.72 -32.57 -13.04
N LYS A 212 7.95 -32.37 -13.56
CA LYS A 212 9.03 -31.68 -12.85
C LYS A 212 8.73 -30.21 -12.57
N PHE A 213 8.13 -29.50 -13.53
CA PHE A 213 7.73 -28.10 -13.36
C PHE A 213 6.63 -27.94 -12.30
N THR A 214 5.72 -28.90 -12.24
CA THR A 214 4.64 -28.96 -11.24
C THR A 214 5.18 -29.10 -9.83
N GLU A 215 6.03 -30.10 -9.60
CA GLU A 215 6.62 -30.38 -8.30
C GLU A 215 7.43 -29.19 -7.79
N TYR A 216 8.20 -28.57 -8.69
CA TYR A 216 8.99 -27.39 -8.39
C TYR A 216 8.14 -26.22 -7.89
N VAL A 217 7.02 -25.91 -8.56
CA VAL A 217 6.15 -24.81 -8.12
C VAL A 217 5.47 -25.11 -6.78
N LEU A 218 5.15 -26.38 -6.52
CA LEU A 218 4.62 -26.81 -5.23
C LEU A 218 5.64 -26.58 -4.11
N VAL A 219 6.88 -27.04 -4.31
CA VAL A 219 7.98 -26.88 -3.34
C VAL A 219 8.30 -25.40 -3.11
N GLY A 220 8.35 -24.59 -4.17
CA GLY A 220 8.59 -23.15 -4.06
C GLY A 220 7.50 -22.42 -3.26
N THR A 221 6.24 -22.80 -3.46
CA THR A 221 5.11 -22.25 -2.72
C THR A 221 5.18 -22.63 -1.23
N LEU A 222 5.41 -23.90 -0.93
CA LEU A 222 5.53 -24.38 0.46
C LEU A 222 6.70 -23.69 1.18
N ALA A 223 7.87 -23.59 0.53
CA ALA A 223 9.02 -22.89 1.10
C ALA A 223 8.71 -21.41 1.38
N SER A 224 8.03 -20.73 0.45
CA SER A 224 7.61 -19.33 0.63
C SER A 224 6.67 -19.15 1.83
N PHE A 225 5.72 -20.06 2.00
CA PHE A 225 4.75 -20.01 3.08
C PHE A 225 5.41 -20.32 4.43
N THR A 226 6.29 -21.31 4.48
CA THR A 226 7.07 -21.63 5.68
C THR A 226 7.87 -20.41 6.16
N ILE A 227 8.56 -19.71 5.26
CA ILE A 227 9.30 -18.49 5.62
C ILE A 227 8.35 -17.41 6.16
N ALA A 228 7.21 -17.18 5.50
CA ALA A 228 6.23 -16.21 5.97
C ALA A 228 5.63 -16.57 7.35
N ILE A 229 5.41 -17.86 7.60
CA ILE A 229 4.94 -18.35 8.90
C ILE A 229 5.99 -18.06 9.98
N VAL A 230 7.25 -18.42 9.74
CA VAL A 230 8.34 -18.17 10.69
C VAL A 230 8.49 -16.69 10.98
N VAL A 231 8.53 -15.84 9.94
CA VAL A 231 8.64 -14.38 10.12
C VAL A 231 7.42 -13.84 10.88
N GLY A 232 6.21 -14.32 10.59
CA GLY A 232 4.99 -13.91 11.30
C GLY A 232 5.03 -14.23 12.78
N TYR A 233 5.46 -15.44 13.16
CA TYR A 233 5.60 -15.80 14.58
C TYR A 233 6.72 -15.03 15.27
N LEU A 234 7.88 -14.84 14.63
CA LEU A 234 8.97 -14.03 15.18
C LEU A 234 8.52 -12.58 15.43
N LEU A 235 7.77 -12.00 14.49
CA LEU A 235 7.18 -10.66 14.68
C LEU A 235 6.21 -10.65 15.86
N ARG A 236 5.31 -11.63 15.94
CA ARG A 236 4.31 -11.71 17.03
C ARG A 236 4.98 -11.82 18.40
N LEU A 237 6.00 -12.66 18.52
CA LEU A 237 6.82 -12.79 19.73
C LEU A 237 7.56 -11.49 20.06
N GLY A 238 8.18 -10.85 19.07
CA GLY A 238 8.91 -9.60 19.24
C GLY A 238 8.02 -8.43 19.66
N LEU A 239 6.74 -8.43 19.26
CA LEU A 239 5.75 -7.45 19.68
C LEU A 239 5.18 -7.71 21.08
N GLY A 240 5.57 -8.81 21.74
CA GLY A 240 5.13 -9.13 23.10
C GLY A 240 3.74 -9.76 23.20
N TYR A 241 3.13 -10.17 22.08
CA TYR A 241 1.92 -10.98 22.10
C TYR A 241 2.30 -12.42 22.46
N VAL A 242 2.12 -12.79 23.72
CA VAL A 242 2.34 -14.16 24.22
C VAL A 242 1.32 -15.11 23.57
N LEU A 243 1.76 -16.35 23.29
CA LEU A 243 0.99 -17.45 22.69
C LEU A 243 -0.33 -17.72 23.42
#